data_AF-A0A835IR57-F1
#
_entry.id   AF-A0A835IR57-F1
#
_cell.length_a   1.000
_cell.length_b   1.000
_cell.length_c   1.000
_cell.angle_alpha   90.00
_cell.angle_beta   90.00
_cell.angle_gamma   90.00
#
_symmetry.space_group_name_H-M   'P 1'
#
loop_
_entity.id
_entity.type
_entity.pdbx_description
1 polymer ?
#
loop_
_entity_poly.entity_id
_entity_poly.type
_entity_poly.pdbx_seq_one_letter_code
_entity_poly.pdbx_strand_id
1 'polypeptide(L)'
;NFWKEILPFLPKKEPTTHTDTSDDCSDILVVTDLPMSLWLGTRNALIHSHFDLCKETEVTLLLHIYLIKARLPSGLSFTTYTYAGELPSCAFGFNSNGLAFTLNSVPPTEEEIMVGGIGRNFVSRDLLEATTLDDSLSRIHSAEASVGHSYNLIDMKTRKLLNVETASRKRMSVLSVGSTPFFHANMYLHLQVQQTQDENSMNRQRRVAQLPKKSNANFLSLLGDTNDKQYPIYMEAPNDINFVIVPVNVFHCEG
;
A
#
# COMPACT_ATOMS: atom_id res chain seq x y z
N ASN A 1 -14.47 -12.23 3.75
CA ASN A 1 -14.75 -10.80 3.60
C ASN A 1 -14.47 -10.42 2.15
N PHE A 2 -15.47 -10.61 1.28
CA PHE A 2 -15.40 -10.24 -0.15
C PHE A 2 -15.97 -8.84 -0.40
N TRP A 3 -16.45 -8.16 0.64
CA TRP A 3 -17.17 -6.90 0.52
C TRP A 3 -16.33 -5.84 -0.18
N LYS A 4 -15.07 -5.68 0.23
CA LYS A 4 -14.15 -4.71 -0.37
C LYS A 4 -13.84 -5.00 -1.86
N GLU A 5 -14.11 -6.20 -2.38
CA GLU A 5 -13.95 -6.52 -3.81
C GLU A 5 -15.19 -6.16 -4.64
N ILE A 6 -16.35 -6.04 -4.00
CA ILE A 6 -17.63 -5.77 -4.65
C ILE A 6 -17.99 -4.29 -4.52
N LEU A 7 -17.55 -3.63 -3.44
CA LEU A 7 -17.84 -2.22 -3.12
C LEU A 7 -17.69 -1.25 -4.30
N PRO A 8 -16.61 -1.32 -5.13
CA PRO A 8 -16.44 -0.39 -6.25
C PRO A 8 -17.49 -0.52 -7.36
N PHE A 9 -18.27 -1.61 -7.36
CA PHE A 9 -19.31 -1.90 -8.36
C PHE A 9 -20.72 -1.64 -7.82
N LEU A 10 -20.86 -1.29 -6.54
CA LEU A 10 -22.15 -0.95 -5.98
C LEU A 10 -22.54 0.47 -6.42
N PRO A 11 -23.82 0.70 -6.78
CA PRO A 11 -24.30 2.05 -7.07
C PRO A 11 -24.05 2.94 -5.86
N LYS A 12 -23.33 4.05 -6.04
CA LYS A 12 -23.24 5.07 -5.00
C LYS A 12 -24.63 5.67 -4.81
N LYS A 13 -25.14 5.65 -3.58
CA LYS A 13 -26.32 6.48 -3.24
C LYS A 13 -25.93 7.95 -3.39
N GLU A 14 -26.91 8.83 -3.60
CA GLU A 14 -26.70 10.29 -3.56
C GLU A 14 -25.75 10.67 -2.41
N PRO A 15 -24.94 11.74 -2.54
CA PRO A 15 -23.94 12.11 -1.56
C PRO A 15 -24.63 12.50 -0.25
N THR A 16 -24.94 11.49 0.56
CA THR A 16 -25.20 11.69 1.97
C THR A 16 -23.87 12.14 2.57
N THR A 17 -23.91 13.03 3.56
CA THR A 17 -22.77 13.55 4.33
C THR A 17 -21.96 12.46 5.07
N HIS A 18 -22.21 11.19 4.77
CA HIS A 18 -21.54 10.03 5.32
C HIS A 18 -20.42 9.63 4.36
N THR A 19 -19.19 10.00 4.73
CA THR A 19 -17.98 9.44 4.14
C THR A 19 -18.01 7.93 4.31
N ASP A 20 -18.00 7.21 3.19
CA ASP A 20 -17.75 5.77 3.12
C ASP A 20 -16.40 5.44 3.77
N THR A 21 -16.24 4.18 4.20
CA THR A 21 -15.00 3.65 4.77
C THR A 21 -13.84 3.82 3.77
N SER A 22 -12.87 4.70 4.09
CA SER A 22 -11.67 4.90 3.29
C SER A 22 -10.49 4.14 3.91
N ASP A 23 -9.92 3.20 3.13
CA ASP A 23 -8.61 2.62 3.41
C ASP A 23 -7.54 3.65 3.00
N ASP A 24 -6.95 4.36 3.97
CA ASP A 24 -5.96 5.41 3.72
C ASP A 24 -4.53 4.91 4.02
N CYS A 25 -3.65 4.90 3.03
CA CYS A 25 -2.31 4.31 3.16
C CYS A 25 -1.24 5.33 2.74
N SER A 26 -0.13 5.42 3.46
CA SER A 26 1.02 6.23 3.07
C SER A 26 2.28 5.36 2.98
N ASP A 27 3.01 5.52 1.88
CA ASP A 27 4.21 4.73 1.59
C ASP A 27 5.37 5.64 1.19
N ILE A 28 6.55 5.40 1.76
CA ILE A 28 7.80 6.00 1.32
C ILE A 28 8.73 4.89 0.82
N LEU A 29 9.16 5.03 -0.42
CA LEU A 29 10.18 4.22 -1.06
C LEU A 29 11.47 5.02 -1.02
N VAL A 30 12.50 4.49 -0.35
CA VAL A 30 13.75 5.20 -0.15
C VAL A 30 14.90 4.36 -0.69
N VAL A 31 15.58 4.87 -1.72
CA VAL A 31 16.93 4.44 -2.08
C VAL A 31 17.89 5.46 -1.48
N THR A 32 18.76 5.04 -0.57
CA THR A 32 19.80 5.90 0.01
C THR A 32 21.19 5.40 -0.37
N ASP A 33 22.06 6.34 -0.70
CA ASP A 33 23.51 6.10 -0.84
C ASP A 33 24.29 6.49 0.44
N LEU A 34 23.61 6.56 1.60
CA LEU A 34 24.22 7.11 2.82
C LEU A 34 25.29 6.17 3.40
N PRO A 35 26.45 6.70 3.85
CA PRO A 35 27.53 5.90 4.42
C PRO A 35 27.14 5.28 5.77
N MET A 36 27.73 4.10 6.04
CA MET A 36 27.34 3.07 7.04
C MET A 36 27.23 3.46 8.53
N SER A 37 27.42 4.72 8.95
CA SER A 37 27.77 5.01 10.35
C SER A 37 26.67 5.56 11.27
N LEU A 38 25.38 5.47 10.92
CA LEU A 38 24.29 5.59 11.89
C LEU A 38 23.31 4.44 11.69
N TRP A 39 23.07 3.69 12.77
CA TRP A 39 22.34 2.41 12.89
C TRP A 39 21.36 2.04 11.74
N LEU A 40 21.59 0.82 11.20
CA LEU A 40 20.93 0.02 10.15
C LEU A 40 21.64 -0.13 8.78
N GLY A 41 22.82 0.46 8.53
CA GLY A 41 23.63 0.11 7.33
C GLY A 41 22.88 0.09 5.98
N THR A 42 21.73 0.77 5.92
CA THR A 42 20.69 0.46 4.95
C THR A 42 20.96 1.25 3.69
N ARG A 43 21.10 0.57 2.56
CA ARG A 43 21.11 1.27 1.27
C ARG A 43 19.69 1.57 0.83
N ASN A 44 18.83 0.56 0.73
CA ASN A 44 17.46 0.74 0.22
C ASN A 44 16.42 0.22 1.22
N ALA A 45 15.35 0.98 1.42
CA ALA A 45 14.26 0.70 2.35
C ALA A 45 12.90 0.96 1.72
N LEU A 46 11.93 0.10 2.03
CA LEU A 46 10.51 0.33 1.78
C LEU A 46 9.85 0.55 3.14
N ILE A 47 9.34 1.75 3.36
CA ILE A 47 8.72 2.19 4.61
C ILE A 47 7.22 2.37 4.35
N HIS A 48 6.39 1.67 5.11
CA HIS A 48 4.95 1.67 4.94
C HIS A 48 4.22 1.99 6.22
N SER A 49 3.20 2.84 6.10
CA SER A 49 2.22 3.13 7.12
C SER A 49 0.81 2.87 6.56
N HIS A 50 0.13 1.91 7.16
CA HIS A 50 -1.24 1.54 6.83
C HIS A 50 -2.22 2.16 7.82
N PHE A 51 -3.33 2.70 7.34
CA PHE A 51 -4.41 3.17 8.19
C PHE A 51 -5.77 2.80 7.58
N ASP A 52 -6.70 2.39 8.42
CA ASP A 52 -8.04 1.98 8.01
C ASP A 52 -9.04 2.51 9.04
N LEU A 53 -10.00 3.32 8.58
CA LEU A 53 -11.08 3.88 9.41
C LEU A 53 -12.34 3.03 9.26
N CYS A 54 -12.66 2.29 10.32
CA CYS A 54 -13.90 1.54 10.42
C CYS A 54 -14.88 2.23 11.38
N LYS A 55 -16.07 2.60 10.92
CA LYS A 55 -17.15 3.13 11.79
C LYS A 55 -17.89 2.00 12.52
N GLU A 56 -18.45 2.34 13.68
CA GLU A 56 -19.09 1.44 14.66
C GLU A 56 -20.28 0.59 14.17
N THR A 57 -20.64 0.63 12.89
CA THR A 57 -21.71 -0.21 12.31
C THR A 57 -21.20 -1.40 11.49
N GLU A 58 -19.88 -1.52 11.24
CA GLU A 58 -19.23 -2.63 10.50
C GLU A 58 -18.27 -3.48 11.39
N VAL A 59 -18.57 -3.56 12.68
CA VAL A 59 -17.60 -3.80 13.78
C VAL A 59 -17.00 -5.20 13.86
N THR A 60 -17.52 -6.22 13.20
CA THR A 60 -17.20 -7.59 13.66
C THR A 60 -15.94 -8.21 13.06
N LEU A 61 -15.44 -7.78 11.90
CA LEU A 61 -14.30 -8.43 11.21
C LEU A 61 -13.10 -7.51 10.91
N LEU A 62 -13.31 -6.21 10.74
CA LEU A 62 -12.23 -5.25 10.43
C LEU A 62 -11.34 -4.94 11.64
N LEU A 63 -11.81 -5.20 12.87
CA LEU A 63 -11.02 -5.04 14.10
C LEU A 63 -10.06 -6.21 14.37
N HIS A 64 -10.17 -7.31 13.62
CA HIS A 64 -9.37 -8.51 13.84
C HIS A 64 -8.26 -8.58 12.80
N ILE A 65 -7.10 -8.03 13.15
CA ILE A 65 -5.91 -8.11 12.31
C ILE A 65 -5.04 -9.30 12.69
N TYR A 66 -4.50 -9.94 11.67
CA TYR A 66 -3.52 -10.99 11.81
C TYR A 66 -2.27 -10.68 11.01
N LEU A 67 -1.13 -10.98 11.61
CA LEU A 67 0.11 -11.23 10.88
C LEU A 67 0.21 -12.74 10.65
N ILE A 68 -0.02 -13.16 9.41
CA ILE A 68 0.01 -14.58 9.05
C ILE A 68 1.38 -14.94 8.53
N LYS A 69 1.97 -16.01 9.05
CA LYS A 69 3.10 -16.71 8.45
C LYS A 69 2.63 -18.05 7.90
N ALA A 70 2.80 -18.26 6.61
CA ALA A 70 2.42 -19.50 5.94
C ALA A 70 3.63 -20.14 5.27
N ARG A 71 3.63 -21.48 5.21
CA ARG A 71 4.57 -22.27 4.41
C ARG A 71 3.76 -23.14 3.46
N LEU A 72 4.04 -23.02 2.17
CA LEU A 72 3.39 -23.76 1.11
C LEU A 72 4.07 -25.13 0.91
N PRO A 73 3.37 -26.11 0.31
CA PRO A 73 3.97 -27.41 -0.04
C PRO A 73 5.21 -27.31 -0.93
N SER A 74 5.32 -26.26 -1.73
CA SER A 74 6.51 -25.96 -2.56
C SER A 74 7.76 -25.60 -1.76
N GLY A 75 7.63 -25.40 -0.43
CA GLY A 75 8.69 -24.92 0.44
C GLY A 75 8.73 -23.39 0.59
N LEU A 76 8.10 -22.64 -0.33
CA LEU A 76 7.94 -21.18 -0.24
C LEU A 76 7.20 -20.82 1.04
N SER A 77 7.66 -19.78 1.73
CA SER A 77 6.95 -19.22 2.87
C SER A 77 6.78 -17.73 2.73
N PHE A 78 5.68 -17.20 3.26
CA PHE A 78 5.43 -15.76 3.30
C PHE A 78 4.92 -15.32 4.66
N THR A 79 5.09 -14.03 4.94
CA THR A 79 4.51 -13.34 6.08
C THR A 79 3.77 -12.10 5.59
N THR A 80 2.53 -11.93 6.02
CA THR A 80 1.65 -10.88 5.49
C THR A 80 0.64 -10.40 6.52
N TYR A 81 0.24 -9.15 6.36
CA TYR A 81 -0.88 -8.56 7.07
C TYR A 81 -2.22 -8.92 6.42
N THR A 82 -3.24 -9.22 7.22
CA THR A 82 -4.61 -9.42 6.72
C THR A 82 -5.66 -9.14 7.80
N TYR A 83 -6.87 -8.80 7.37
CA TYR A 83 -8.07 -8.74 8.22
C TYR A 83 -8.74 -10.12 8.31
N ALA A 84 -9.50 -10.36 9.38
CA ALA A 84 -10.29 -11.58 9.53
C ALA A 84 -11.16 -11.84 8.30
N GLY A 85 -10.99 -13.03 7.73
CA GLY A 85 -11.79 -13.51 6.61
C GLY A 85 -11.40 -12.92 5.25
N GLU A 86 -10.36 -12.10 5.14
CA GLU A 86 -9.77 -11.73 3.83
C GLU A 86 -8.76 -12.79 3.37
N LEU A 87 -8.43 -12.77 2.08
CA LEU A 87 -7.27 -13.53 1.61
C LEU A 87 -6.00 -12.94 2.25
N PRO A 88 -4.97 -13.77 2.51
CA PRO A 88 -3.70 -13.26 3.02
C PRO A 88 -3.13 -12.17 2.10
N SER A 89 -2.87 -11.00 2.69
CA SER A 89 -2.46 -9.72 2.09
C SER A 89 -3.60 -8.75 1.75
N CYS A 90 -3.64 -7.63 2.48
CA CYS A 90 -4.44 -6.45 2.16
C CYS A 90 -3.71 -5.11 2.40
N ALA A 91 -2.43 -5.14 2.81
CA ALA A 91 -1.61 -3.95 3.06
C ALA A 91 -0.15 -4.20 2.67
N PHE A 92 0.49 -5.19 3.27
CA PHE A 92 1.88 -5.55 2.98
C PHE A 92 2.12 -7.06 3.16
N GLY A 93 3.19 -7.53 2.54
CA GLY A 93 3.73 -8.86 2.79
C GLY A 93 5.10 -9.09 2.18
N PHE A 94 5.74 -10.18 2.58
CA PHE A 94 7.05 -10.59 2.12
C PHE A 94 7.20 -12.10 2.11
N ASN A 95 8.13 -12.61 1.30
CA ASN A 95 8.32 -14.03 1.11
C ASN A 95 9.77 -14.50 1.22
N SER A 96 9.95 -15.83 1.25
CA SER A 96 11.26 -16.48 1.36
C SER A 96 12.17 -16.30 0.15
N ASN A 97 11.66 -15.76 -0.96
CA ASN A 97 12.49 -15.39 -2.11
C ASN A 97 13.16 -14.03 -1.93
N GLY A 98 12.88 -13.31 -0.84
CA GLY A 98 13.44 -11.99 -0.57
C GLY A 98 12.68 -10.87 -1.25
N LEU A 99 11.43 -11.11 -1.67
CA LEU A 99 10.54 -10.08 -2.17
C LEU A 99 9.65 -9.58 -1.04
N ALA A 100 9.45 -8.27 -0.97
CA ALA A 100 8.41 -7.66 -0.17
C ALA A 100 7.63 -6.65 -0.99
N PHE A 101 6.41 -6.39 -0.56
CA PHE A 101 5.59 -5.36 -1.17
C PHE A 101 4.66 -4.70 -0.16
N THR A 102 4.25 -3.49 -0.50
CA THR A 102 3.13 -2.78 0.12
C THR A 102 2.18 -2.33 -0.98
N LEU A 103 0.96 -1.94 -0.62
CA LEU A 103 -0.04 -1.52 -1.60
C LEU A 103 -0.89 -0.35 -1.10
N ASN A 104 -1.28 0.52 -2.02
CA ASN A 104 -2.20 1.63 -1.80
C ASN A 104 -3.38 1.49 -2.77
N SER A 105 -4.59 1.70 -2.26
CA SER A 105 -5.76 1.87 -3.14
C SER A 105 -5.65 3.19 -3.88
N VAL A 106 -5.81 3.18 -5.21
CA VAL A 106 -5.83 4.39 -6.06
C VAL A 106 -7.13 4.42 -6.86
N PRO A 107 -8.19 5.05 -6.34
CA PRO A 107 -9.54 4.95 -6.91
C PRO A 107 -9.63 5.72 -8.23
N PRO A 108 -9.84 5.04 -9.37
CA PRO A 108 -10.13 5.73 -10.61
C PRO A 108 -11.59 6.26 -10.59
N THR A 109 -12.02 7.01 -11.61
CA THR A 109 -13.45 7.35 -11.78
C THR A 109 -14.25 6.11 -12.14
N GLU A 110 -15.58 6.15 -11.98
CA GLU A 110 -16.45 4.99 -12.27
C GLU A 110 -16.35 4.54 -13.73
N GLU A 111 -16.16 5.48 -14.66
CA GLU A 111 -16.02 5.23 -16.11
C GLU A 111 -14.74 4.44 -16.45
N GLU A 112 -13.75 4.49 -15.58
CA GLU A 112 -12.48 3.81 -15.71
C GLU A 112 -12.51 2.38 -15.16
N ILE A 113 -13.50 2.05 -14.33
CA ILE A 113 -13.69 0.73 -13.71
C ILE A 113 -14.34 -0.24 -14.71
N MET A 114 -13.84 -1.48 -14.76
CA MET A 114 -14.42 -2.53 -15.59
C MET A 114 -14.85 -3.73 -14.73
N VAL A 115 -16.08 -4.17 -14.90
CA VAL A 115 -16.60 -5.40 -14.29
C VAL A 115 -15.94 -6.62 -14.93
N GLY A 116 -15.60 -7.62 -14.11
CA GLY A 116 -15.05 -8.90 -14.58
C GLY A 116 -13.53 -9.02 -14.50
N GLY A 117 -12.82 -7.98 -14.04
CA GLY A 117 -11.41 -8.06 -13.67
C GLY A 117 -11.18 -8.77 -12.33
N ILE A 118 -9.91 -9.04 -12.01
CA ILE A 118 -9.53 -9.70 -10.76
C ILE A 118 -9.44 -8.69 -9.62
N GLY A 119 -10.07 -9.06 -8.50
CA GLY A 119 -10.05 -8.30 -7.26
C GLY A 119 -8.66 -8.20 -6.63
N ARG A 120 -8.39 -7.10 -5.92
CA ARG A 120 -7.04 -6.76 -5.45
C ARG A 120 -6.48 -7.81 -4.50
N ASN A 121 -7.30 -8.41 -3.63
CA ASN A 121 -6.86 -9.38 -2.64
C ASN A 121 -6.43 -10.70 -3.28
N PHE A 122 -6.91 -10.99 -4.49
CA PHE A 122 -6.40 -12.13 -5.27
C PHE A 122 -5.04 -11.80 -5.88
N VAL A 123 -4.87 -10.57 -6.40
CA VAL A 123 -3.59 -10.12 -6.96
C VAL A 123 -2.49 -10.07 -5.89
N SER A 124 -2.76 -9.44 -4.75
CA SER A 124 -1.82 -9.34 -3.63
C SER A 124 -1.51 -10.72 -3.04
N ARG A 125 -2.49 -11.62 -2.99
CA ARG A 125 -2.26 -12.99 -2.53
C ARG A 125 -1.36 -13.77 -3.47
N ASP A 126 -1.57 -13.66 -4.78
CA ASP A 126 -0.72 -14.30 -5.79
C ASP A 126 0.70 -13.72 -5.77
N LEU A 127 0.82 -12.41 -5.53
CA LEU A 127 2.10 -11.71 -5.41
C LEU A 127 2.99 -12.21 -4.26
N LEU A 128 2.41 -12.75 -3.17
CA LEU A 128 3.17 -13.37 -2.08
C LEU A 128 3.98 -14.59 -2.53
N GLU A 129 3.65 -15.21 -3.65
CA GLU A 129 4.33 -16.39 -4.20
C GLU A 129 5.34 -16.04 -5.29
N ALA A 130 5.55 -14.75 -5.55
CA ALA A 130 6.52 -14.28 -6.55
C ALA A 130 7.96 -14.72 -6.22
N THR A 131 8.73 -14.97 -7.26
CA THR A 131 10.11 -15.48 -7.18
C THR A 131 11.17 -14.45 -7.52
N THR A 132 10.82 -13.47 -8.37
CA THR A 132 11.65 -12.34 -8.79
C THR A 132 10.78 -11.09 -8.99
N LEU A 133 11.37 -9.91 -9.18
CA LEU A 133 10.61 -8.71 -9.57
C LEU A 133 9.91 -8.89 -10.92
N ASP A 134 10.53 -9.56 -11.89
CA ASP A 134 9.91 -9.79 -13.19
C ASP A 134 8.69 -10.72 -13.08
N ASP A 135 8.76 -11.73 -12.21
CA ASP A 135 7.62 -12.59 -11.85
C ASP A 135 6.51 -11.77 -11.15
N SER A 136 6.87 -10.88 -10.22
CA SER A 136 5.91 -9.94 -9.61
C SER A 136 5.20 -9.08 -10.65
N LEU A 137 5.92 -8.49 -11.61
CA LEU A 137 5.34 -7.68 -12.68
C LEU A 137 4.43 -8.51 -13.59
N SER A 138 4.84 -9.72 -13.93
CA SER A 138 4.04 -10.65 -14.74
C SER A 138 2.72 -10.99 -14.04
N ARG A 139 2.75 -11.31 -12.74
CA ARG A 139 1.56 -11.63 -11.94
C ARG A 139 0.59 -10.46 -11.88
N ILE A 140 1.09 -9.27 -11.54
CA ILE A 140 0.30 -8.03 -11.48
C ILE A 140 -0.34 -7.73 -12.85
N HIS A 141 0.42 -7.84 -13.94
CA HIS A 141 -0.09 -7.56 -15.28
C HIS A 141 -1.13 -8.60 -15.74
N SER A 142 -0.88 -9.88 -15.48
CA SER A 142 -1.73 -11.00 -15.91
C SER A 142 -3.09 -11.02 -15.23
N ALA A 143 -3.18 -10.48 -14.01
CA ALA A 143 -4.40 -10.49 -13.24
C ALA A 143 -5.53 -9.67 -13.86
N GLU A 144 -5.25 -8.69 -14.75
CA GLU A 144 -6.29 -7.81 -15.29
C GLU A 144 -7.15 -7.21 -14.16
N ALA A 145 -6.53 -6.33 -13.37
CA ALA A 145 -7.13 -5.77 -12.16
C ALA A 145 -8.52 -5.15 -12.44
N SER A 146 -9.48 -5.44 -11.57
CA SER A 146 -10.82 -4.86 -11.64
C SER A 146 -10.84 -3.37 -11.37
N VAL A 147 -10.08 -2.95 -10.36
CA VAL A 147 -9.94 -1.58 -9.86
C VAL A 147 -8.47 -1.31 -9.62
N GLY A 148 -8.03 -0.10 -9.89
CA GLY A 148 -6.61 0.18 -9.86
C GLY A 148 -6.00 0.30 -8.47
N HIS A 149 -4.73 -0.08 -8.41
CA HIS A 149 -3.92 -0.20 -7.21
C HIS A 149 -2.49 0.26 -7.50
N SER A 150 -1.82 0.76 -6.47
CA SER A 150 -0.40 1.01 -6.47
C SER A 150 0.28 -0.09 -5.66
N TYR A 151 1.31 -0.72 -6.23
CA TYR A 151 2.13 -1.74 -5.59
C TYR A 151 3.56 -1.21 -5.48
N ASN A 152 4.07 -1.14 -4.25
CA ASN A 152 5.45 -0.77 -3.98
C ASN A 152 6.23 -2.07 -3.76
N LEU A 153 7.13 -2.42 -4.67
CA LEU A 153 7.87 -3.67 -4.66
C LEU A 153 9.32 -3.42 -4.24
N ILE A 154 9.87 -4.31 -3.41
CA ILE A 154 11.29 -4.38 -3.09
C ILE A 154 11.80 -5.80 -3.28
N ASP A 155 12.94 -5.91 -3.96
CA ASP A 155 13.75 -7.12 -3.97
C ASP A 155 14.95 -6.91 -3.06
N MET A 156 14.97 -7.62 -1.94
CA MET A 156 16.02 -7.47 -0.93
C MET A 156 17.40 -7.97 -1.41
N LYS A 157 17.43 -8.89 -2.39
CA LYS A 157 18.67 -9.44 -2.94
C LYS A 157 19.31 -8.46 -3.92
N THR A 158 18.53 -7.95 -4.87
CA THR A 158 19.02 -7.00 -5.88
C THR A 158 18.95 -5.55 -5.44
N ARG A 159 18.24 -5.29 -4.34
CA ARG A 159 17.96 -3.97 -3.76
C ARG A 159 17.15 -3.07 -4.70
N LYS A 160 16.48 -3.62 -5.70
CA LYS A 160 15.67 -2.81 -6.62
C LYS A 160 14.32 -2.47 -5.98
N LEU A 161 13.92 -1.21 -6.16
CA LEU A 161 12.62 -0.68 -5.74
C LEU A 161 11.81 -0.27 -6.97
N LEU A 162 10.57 -0.73 -7.04
CA LEU A 162 9.61 -0.39 -8.08
C LEU A 162 8.33 0.13 -7.45
N ASN A 163 7.72 1.15 -8.05
CA ASN A 163 6.30 1.43 -7.86
C ASN A 163 5.55 1.00 -9.13
N VAL A 164 4.43 0.33 -8.98
CA VAL A 164 3.62 -0.20 -10.07
C VAL A 164 2.19 0.25 -9.88
N GLU A 165 1.70 1.09 -10.77
CA GLU A 165 0.30 1.52 -10.78
C GLU A 165 -0.45 0.71 -11.84
N THR A 166 -1.58 0.13 -11.44
CA THR A 166 -2.48 -0.60 -12.33
C THR A 166 -3.82 0.07 -12.40
N ALA A 167 -4.53 -0.16 -13.51
CA ALA A 167 -5.94 0.13 -13.64
C ALA A 167 -6.60 -0.94 -14.52
N SER A 168 -7.92 -0.92 -14.58
CA SER A 168 -8.69 -1.84 -15.42
C SER A 168 -8.25 -1.77 -16.89
N ARG A 169 -8.61 -2.80 -17.67
CA ARG A 169 -8.24 -2.95 -19.09
C ARG A 169 -6.74 -3.20 -19.30
N LYS A 170 -6.11 -3.97 -18.40
CA LYS A 170 -4.68 -4.33 -18.41
C LYS A 170 -3.72 -3.14 -18.48
N ARG A 171 -4.14 -1.98 -17.96
CA ARG A 171 -3.27 -0.81 -17.89
C ARG A 171 -2.33 -0.94 -16.71
N MET A 172 -1.05 -0.73 -16.97
CA MET A 172 0.01 -0.81 -15.99
C MET A 172 1.08 0.21 -16.34
N SER A 173 1.62 0.88 -15.34
CA SER A 173 2.83 1.67 -15.45
C SER A 173 3.80 1.25 -14.36
N VAL A 174 5.08 1.22 -14.69
CA VAL A 174 6.16 0.79 -13.78
C VAL A 174 7.16 1.92 -13.66
N LEU A 175 7.41 2.36 -12.43
CA LEU A 175 8.40 3.37 -12.09
C LEU A 175 9.52 2.72 -11.27
N SER A 176 10.75 2.81 -11.76
CA SER A 176 11.91 2.44 -10.96
C SER A 176 12.29 3.60 -10.04
N VAL A 177 12.39 3.32 -8.75
CA VAL A 177 12.79 4.32 -7.75
C VAL A 177 14.32 4.38 -7.72
N GLY A 178 14.86 5.56 -8.02
CA GLY A 178 16.28 5.88 -7.92
C GLY A 178 16.63 6.56 -6.60
N SER A 179 17.78 7.24 -6.53
CA SER A 179 18.31 7.89 -5.32
C SER A 179 17.43 8.98 -4.71
N THR A 180 16.42 9.47 -5.44
CA THR A 180 15.43 10.40 -4.89
C THR A 180 14.31 9.61 -4.23
N PRO A 181 14.04 9.83 -2.92
CA PRO A 181 12.94 9.18 -2.23
C PRO A 181 11.61 9.44 -2.92
N PHE A 182 10.86 8.37 -3.12
CA PHE A 182 9.55 8.39 -3.75
C PHE A 182 8.47 8.20 -2.67
N PHE A 183 7.38 8.97 -2.76
CA PHE A 183 6.28 8.88 -1.81
C PHE A 183 4.99 8.61 -2.57
N HIS A 184 4.24 7.62 -2.08
CA HIS A 184 2.98 7.18 -2.66
C HIS A 184 1.88 7.21 -1.59
N ALA A 185 0.68 7.56 -2.02
CA ALA A 185 -0.53 7.64 -1.19
C ALA A 185 -1.71 7.19 -2.07
N ASN A 186 -2.93 7.58 -1.77
CA ASN A 186 -4.11 7.05 -2.47
C ASN A 186 -4.42 7.73 -3.82
N MET A 187 -3.42 8.21 -4.56
CA MET A 187 -3.60 8.86 -5.87
C MET A 187 -2.61 8.31 -6.91
N TYR A 188 -3.04 8.22 -8.18
CA TYR A 188 -2.14 7.91 -9.29
C TYR A 188 -1.16 9.05 -9.54
N LEU A 189 0.12 8.71 -9.71
CA LEU A 189 1.22 9.65 -9.92
C LEU A 189 1.82 9.55 -11.31
N HIS A 190 1.85 8.36 -11.92
CA HIS A 190 2.53 8.15 -13.19
C HIS A 190 1.70 7.40 -14.24
N LEU A 191 0.71 6.59 -13.85
CA LEU A 191 -0.28 6.03 -14.75
C LEU A 191 -1.37 7.09 -15.03
N GLN A 192 -1.60 7.37 -16.32
CA GLN A 192 -2.63 8.33 -16.73
C GLN A 192 -4.01 7.65 -16.72
N VAL A 193 -4.80 7.94 -15.69
CA VAL A 193 -6.17 7.45 -15.49
C VAL A 193 -7.01 8.60 -14.97
N GLN A 194 -8.27 8.70 -15.39
CA GLN A 194 -9.20 9.62 -14.73
C GLN A 194 -9.44 9.11 -13.31
N GLN A 195 -9.13 9.93 -12.31
CA GLN A 195 -9.17 9.53 -10.91
C GLN A 195 -10.03 10.43 -10.05
N THR A 196 -10.63 9.84 -9.03
CA THR A 196 -11.38 10.59 -8.02
C THR A 196 -10.39 11.42 -7.20
N GLN A 197 -10.68 12.69 -6.97
CA GLN A 197 -9.82 13.55 -6.17
C GLN A 197 -9.95 13.18 -4.69
N ASP A 198 -8.84 12.81 -4.07
CA ASP A 198 -8.75 12.58 -2.62
C ASP A 198 -7.94 13.71 -1.96
N GLU A 199 -8.63 14.57 -1.22
CA GLU A 199 -8.02 15.68 -0.49
C GLU A 199 -7.01 15.21 0.57
N ASN A 200 -7.27 14.06 1.22
CA ASN A 200 -6.36 13.49 2.21
C ASN A 200 -5.02 13.13 1.57
N SER A 201 -5.06 12.29 0.52
CA SER A 201 -3.86 11.91 -0.22
C SER A 201 -3.11 13.11 -0.81
N MET A 202 -3.82 14.07 -1.41
CA MET A 202 -3.20 15.29 -1.94
C MET A 202 -2.50 16.12 -0.85
N ASN A 203 -3.07 16.22 0.34
CA ASN A 203 -2.47 16.96 1.46
C ASN A 203 -1.25 16.22 2.02
N ARG A 204 -1.32 14.90 2.19
CA ARG A 204 -0.16 14.08 2.57
C ARG A 204 0.99 14.20 1.57
N GLN A 205 0.70 14.18 0.27
CA GLN A 205 1.69 14.42 -0.79
C GLN A 205 2.37 15.80 -0.66
N ARG A 206 1.58 16.87 -0.47
CA ARG A 206 2.12 18.23 -0.26
C ARG A 206 2.95 18.32 1.02
N ARG A 207 2.51 17.69 2.11
CA ARG A 207 3.21 17.68 3.39
C ARG A 207 4.58 17.02 3.26
N VAL A 208 4.63 15.86 2.62
CA VAL A 208 5.88 15.13 2.36
C VAL A 208 6.83 15.95 1.50
N ALA A 209 6.33 16.69 0.50
CA ALA A 209 7.15 17.57 -0.33
C ALA A 209 7.86 18.69 0.45
N GLN A 210 7.32 19.10 1.60
CA GLN A 210 7.91 20.14 2.46
C GLN A 210 8.92 19.60 3.48
N LEU A 211 8.89 18.30 3.77
CA LEU A 211 9.71 17.69 4.81
C LEU A 211 11.10 17.31 4.29
N PRO A 212 12.15 17.41 5.14
CA PRO A 212 13.47 16.94 4.78
C PRO A 212 13.45 15.42 4.55
N LYS A 213 14.08 14.95 3.46
CA LYS A 213 14.14 13.52 3.09
C LYS A 213 15.58 13.04 2.99
N LYS A 214 16.41 13.43 3.97
CA LYS A 214 17.88 13.30 3.90
C LYS A 214 18.46 12.28 4.86
N SER A 215 17.68 11.76 5.81
CA SER A 215 18.16 10.84 6.83
C SER A 215 17.07 9.87 7.27
N ASN A 216 17.47 8.72 7.80
CA ASN A 216 16.56 7.73 8.41
C ASN A 216 15.68 8.35 9.49
N ALA A 217 16.25 9.23 10.32
CA ALA A 217 15.48 9.96 11.33
C ALA A 217 14.37 10.81 10.70
N ASN A 218 14.61 11.42 9.54
CA ASN A 218 13.57 12.17 8.85
C ASN A 218 12.46 11.26 8.31
N PHE A 219 12.81 10.11 7.72
CA PHE A 219 11.82 9.16 7.22
C PHE A 219 10.98 8.56 8.35
N LEU A 220 11.60 8.23 9.49
CA LEU A 220 10.86 7.78 10.67
C LEU A 220 9.97 8.88 11.27
N SER A 221 10.45 10.13 11.29
CA SER A 221 9.61 11.25 11.75
C SER A 221 8.41 11.50 10.85
N LEU A 222 8.48 11.13 9.56
CA LEU A 222 7.33 11.22 8.66
C LEU A 222 6.17 10.32 9.14
N LEU A 223 6.51 9.14 9.65
CA LEU A 223 5.52 8.14 10.09
C LEU A 223 4.76 8.57 11.34
N GLY A 224 5.26 9.58 12.06
CA GLY A 224 4.60 10.21 13.19
C GLY A 224 4.16 11.66 12.92
N ASP A 225 4.11 12.11 11.65
CA ASP A 225 3.77 13.49 11.34
C ASP A 225 2.26 13.74 11.49
N THR A 226 1.91 14.50 12.53
CA THR A 226 0.53 14.91 12.89
C THR A 226 0.27 16.41 12.63
N ASN A 227 1.09 17.04 11.79
CA ASN A 227 1.09 18.50 11.68
C ASN A 227 -0.16 19.07 11.00
N ASP A 228 -0.70 18.35 10.02
CA ASP A 228 -2.01 18.68 9.46
C ASP A 228 -3.10 18.15 10.41
N LYS A 229 -3.95 19.04 10.92
CA LYS A 229 -4.98 18.66 11.90
C LYS A 229 -6.15 17.92 11.27
N GLN A 230 -6.35 18.07 9.97
CA GLN A 230 -7.45 17.48 9.24
C GLN A 230 -7.01 16.21 8.49
N TYR A 231 -5.81 16.25 7.90
CA TYR A 231 -5.25 15.17 7.08
C TYR A 231 -3.78 14.87 7.45
N PRO A 232 -3.50 14.46 8.70
CA PRO A 232 -2.14 14.11 9.10
C PRO A 232 -1.63 12.87 8.35
N ILE A 233 -0.30 12.71 8.26
CA ILE A 233 0.28 11.47 7.72
C ILE A 233 0.09 10.34 8.72
N TYR A 234 0.37 10.62 10.00
CA TYR A 234 0.01 9.75 11.10
C TYR A 234 -1.42 10.06 11.56
N MET A 235 -2.36 9.25 11.12
CA MET A 235 -3.76 9.46 11.45
C MET A 235 -4.07 8.93 12.85
N GLU A 236 -4.44 9.84 13.74
CA GLU A 236 -5.06 9.54 15.03
C GLU A 236 -6.59 9.56 14.82
N ALA A 237 -7.29 8.48 15.15
CA ALA A 237 -8.75 8.53 15.14
C ALA A 237 -9.29 9.46 16.24
N PRO A 238 -10.49 10.05 16.03
CA PRO A 238 -11.19 10.83 17.05
C PRO A 238 -11.47 9.98 18.31
N ASN A 239 -11.57 10.62 19.47
CA ASN A 239 -11.80 9.98 20.78
C ASN A 239 -13.07 9.11 20.87
N ASP A 240 -13.98 9.18 19.89
CA ASP A 240 -15.29 8.53 19.88
C ASP A 240 -15.36 7.31 18.93
N ILE A 241 -14.23 6.79 18.44
CA ILE A 241 -14.18 5.63 17.53
C ILE A 241 -13.21 4.57 18.10
N ASN A 242 -13.59 3.29 18.09
CA ASN A 242 -12.70 2.19 18.47
C ASN A 242 -11.69 1.86 17.35
N PHE A 243 -10.40 1.78 17.71
CA PHE A 243 -9.25 1.84 16.79
C PHE A 243 -8.66 0.47 16.43
N VAL A 244 -7.98 0.40 15.28
CA VAL A 244 -6.72 -0.36 15.17
C VAL A 244 -5.66 0.45 14.43
N ILE A 245 -4.61 0.90 15.13
CA ILE A 245 -3.35 1.30 14.49
C ILE A 245 -2.61 0.02 14.14
N VAL A 246 -2.21 -0.13 12.88
CA VAL A 246 -1.58 -1.36 12.42
C VAL A 246 -0.43 -1.10 11.46
N PRO A 247 0.54 -1.99 11.49
CA PRO A 247 1.91 -1.74 11.88
C PRO A 247 2.65 -0.82 10.91
N VAL A 248 3.47 0.07 11.45
CA VAL A 248 4.58 0.67 10.70
C VAL A 248 5.56 -0.45 10.37
N ASN A 249 5.76 -0.73 9.09
CA ASN A 249 6.72 -1.73 8.66
C ASN A 249 7.84 -1.06 7.87
N VAL A 250 9.05 -1.51 8.15
CA VAL A 250 10.20 -1.12 7.38
C VAL A 250 10.89 -2.38 6.88
N PHE A 251 10.85 -2.57 5.57
CA PHE A 251 11.63 -3.61 4.90
C PHE A 251 13.01 -3.06 4.62
N HIS A 252 14.02 -3.72 5.19
CA HIS A 252 15.42 -3.33 5.05
C HIS A 252 16.18 -4.40 4.27
N CYS A 253 17.02 -3.97 3.34
CA CYS A 253 18.01 -4.86 2.73
C CYS A 253 19.27 -4.86 3.62
N GLU A 254 19.46 -5.91 4.43
CA GLU A 254 20.72 -6.09 5.16
C GLU A 254 21.86 -6.54 4.23
N GLY A 255 23.09 -6.26 4.63
CA GLY A 255 24.33 -6.70 3.98
C GLY A 255 25.16 -7.55 4.92
#